data_AF-A0A351IX99-F1
#
_entry.id   AF-A0A351IX99-F1
#
_cell.length_a   1.000
_cell.length_b   1.000
_cell.length_c   1.000
_cell.angle_alpha   90.00
_cell.angle_beta   90.00
_cell.angle_gamma   90.00
#
_symmetry.space_group_name_H-M   'P 1'
#
loop_
_entity.id
_entity.type
_entity.pdbx_description
1 polymer ?
#
loop_
_entity_poly.entity_id
_entity_poly.type
_entity_poly.pdbx_seq_one_letter_code
_entity_poly.pdbx_strand_id
1 'polypeptide(L)' 'PNLIGKTASAANKALINHGLNLNLINGTLNVLDSAVDDKSAIVVSQNYEPDSKVPKGTIVSVEIRYISGVGD' A
#
# COMPACT_ATOMS: atom_id res chain seq x y z
N PRO A 1 9.41 -2.80 -6.40
CA PRO A 1 8.57 -4.01 -6.51
C PRO A 1 7.21 -3.61 -7.10
N ASN A 2 6.46 -4.52 -7.72
CA ASN A 2 5.08 -4.21 -8.09
C ASN A 2 4.16 -4.39 -6.87
N LEU A 3 3.51 -3.30 -6.46
CA LEU A 3 2.59 -3.25 -5.32
C LEU A 3 1.13 -3.25 -5.76
N ILE A 4 0.85 -2.94 -7.03
CA ILE A 4 -0.52 -2.88 -7.56
C ILE A 4 -1.23 -4.22 -7.36
N GLY A 5 -2.47 -4.16 -6.84
CA GLY A 5 -3.29 -5.33 -6.52
C GLY A 5 -2.91 -6.05 -5.23
N LYS A 6 -1.85 -5.62 -4.52
CA LYS A 6 -1.53 -6.14 -3.18
C LYS A 6 -2.29 -5.37 -2.10
N THR A 7 -2.51 -6.02 -0.97
CA THR A 7 -3.03 -5.36 0.22
C THR A 7 -1.99 -4.42 0.83
N ALA A 8 -2.43 -3.48 1.66
CA ALA A 8 -1.53 -2.54 2.34
C ALA A 8 -0.45 -3.28 3.15
N SER A 9 -0.80 -4.33 3.90
CA SER A 9 0.20 -5.12 4.64
C SER A 9 1.16 -5.88 3.73
N ALA A 10 0.67 -6.46 2.63
CA ALA A 10 1.53 -7.14 1.65
C ALA A 10 2.49 -6.18 0.96
N ALA A 11 2.01 -4.98 0.62
CA ALA A 11 2.83 -3.92 0.04
C ALA A 11 3.87 -3.40 1.05
N ASN A 12 3.47 -3.21 2.31
CA ASN A 12 4.37 -2.79 3.39
C ASN A 12 5.48 -3.82 3.60
N LYS A 13 5.13 -5.11 3.73
CA LYS A 13 6.11 -6.20 3.83
C LYS A 13 7.09 -6.23 2.67
N ALA A 14 6.60 -6.04 1.44
CA ALA A 14 7.45 -5.99 0.26
C ALA A 14 8.41 -4.79 0.30
N LEU A 15 7.97 -3.63 0.77
CA LEU A 15 8.83 -2.44 0.89
C LEU A 15 9.87 -2.60 2.00
N ILE A 16 9.48 -3.07 3.18
CA ILE A 16 10.39 -3.32 4.31
C ILE A 16 11.48 -4.33 3.92
N ASN A 17 11.12 -5.40 3.20
CA ASN A 17 12.08 -6.39 2.70
C ASN A 17 13.13 -5.76 1.75
N HIS A 18 12.77 -4.68 1.06
CA HIS A 18 13.68 -3.93 0.19
C HIS A 18 14.33 -2.71 0.87
N GLY A 19 14.06 -2.47 2.15
CA GLY A 19 14.57 -1.31 2.90
C GLY A 19 13.94 0.01 2.43
N LEU A 20 12.67 -0.02 2.03
CA LEU A 20 11.89 1.13 1.56
C LEU A 20 10.80 1.49 2.57
N ASN A 21 10.37 2.74 2.56
CA ASN A 21 9.33 3.24 3.46
C ASN A 21 8.01 3.36 2.70
N LEU A 22 6.92 2.88 3.29
CA LEU A 22 5.58 3.01 2.69
C LEU A 22 4.93 4.31 3.16
N ASN A 23 4.41 5.09 2.21
CA ASN A 23 3.57 6.26 2.48
C ASN A 23 2.21 6.07 1.79
N LEU A 24 1.13 6.08 2.56
CA LEU A 24 -0.22 6.00 1.98
C LEU A 24 -0.69 7.41 1.65
N ILE A 25 -0.88 7.68 0.36
CA ILE A 25 -1.55 8.88 -0.12
C ILE A 25 -2.98 8.49 -0.50
N ASN A 26 -3.97 9.25 -0.04
CA ASN A 26 -5.40 9.09 -0.37
C ASN A 26 -6.19 7.89 0.20
N GLY A 27 -5.60 7.05 1.06
CA GLY A 27 -6.42 6.18 1.91
C GLY A 27 -6.82 6.95 3.15
N THR A 28 -8.11 7.02 3.50
CA THR A 28 -8.56 7.52 4.81
C THR A 28 -7.68 6.87 5.89
N LEU A 29 -6.72 7.62 6.45
CA LEU A 29 -5.65 7.12 7.32
C LEU A 29 -6.15 6.78 8.73
N ASN A 30 -7.47 6.81 8.94
CA ASN A 30 -8.13 6.46 10.22
C ASN A 30 -8.19 4.95 10.48
N VAL A 31 -7.40 4.14 9.77
CA VAL A 31 -7.57 2.69 9.72
C VAL A 31 -6.28 1.93 10.04
N LEU A 32 -5.21 2.63 10.42
CA LEU A 32 -4.10 1.96 11.12
C LEU A 32 -4.47 1.56 12.55
N ASP A 33 -5.57 2.10 13.10
CA ASP A 33 -6.12 1.67 14.38
C ASP A 33 -7.07 0.49 14.13
N SER A 34 -6.47 -0.71 14.06
CA SER A 34 -7.12 -2.00 14.29
C SER A 34 -8.43 -2.30 13.52
N ALA A 35 -8.37 -3.26 12.59
CA ALA A 35 -9.50 -4.10 12.16
C ALA A 35 -10.41 -3.68 10.98
N VAL A 36 -9.95 -2.84 10.05
CA VAL A 36 -10.47 -3.02 8.68
C VAL A 36 -9.69 -4.17 8.08
N ASP A 37 -10.40 -5.26 7.83
CA ASP A 37 -9.91 -6.47 7.19
C ASP A 37 -8.87 -6.11 6.13
N ASP A 38 -7.63 -6.58 6.28
CA ASP A 38 -6.51 -6.22 5.39
C ASP A 38 -6.84 -6.54 3.91
N LYS A 39 -7.86 -7.37 3.68
CA LYS A 39 -8.42 -7.69 2.36
C LYS A 39 -9.31 -6.61 1.77
N SER A 40 -9.82 -5.69 2.57
CA SER A 40 -10.76 -4.64 2.15
C SER A 40 -10.07 -3.45 1.49
N ALA A 41 -8.72 -3.40 1.44
CA ALA A 41 -7.99 -2.33 0.78
C ALA A 41 -6.85 -2.90 -0.09
N ILE A 42 -6.85 -2.50 -1.37
CA ILE A 42 -5.80 -2.87 -2.32
C ILE A 42 -5.10 -1.64 -2.87
N VAL A 43 -3.81 -1.78 -3.16
CA VAL A 43 -3.04 -0.74 -3.85
C VAL A 43 -3.52 -0.67 -5.30
N VAL A 44 -3.99 0.51 -5.70
CA VAL A 44 -4.43 0.78 -7.08
C VAL A 44 -3.43 1.62 -7.84
N SER A 45 -2.59 2.37 -7.13
CA SER A 45 -1.55 3.18 -7.74
C SER A 45 -0.29 3.24 -6.88
N GLN A 46 0.85 3.41 -7.54
CA GLN A 46 2.15 3.61 -6.89
C GLN A 46 2.89 4.74 -7.60
N ASN A 47 3.56 5.60 -6.83
CA ASN A 47 4.26 6.80 -7.34
C ASN A 47 5.54 6.48 -8.13
N TYR A 48 6.03 5.25 -8.06
CA TYR A 48 7.23 4.80 -8.76
C TYR A 48 6.85 3.67 -9.70
N GLU A 49 7.49 3.57 -10.86
CA GLU A 49 7.23 2.46 -11.76
C GLU A 49 7.57 1.11 -11.11
N PRO A 50 6.73 0.07 -11.31
CA PRO A 50 7.08 -1.28 -10.90
C PRO A 50 8.41 -1.67 -11.56
N ASP A 51 9.24 -2.40 -10.81
CA ASP A 51 10.59 -2.81 -11.21
C ASP A 51 11.63 -1.69 -11.41
N SER A 52 11.26 -0.42 -11.16
CA SER A 52 12.22 0.68 -11.14
C SER A 52 13.15 0.60 -9.92
N LYS A 53 14.45 0.87 -10.14
CA LYS A 53 15.46 0.89 -9.08
C LYS A 53 15.35 2.19 -8.29
N VAL A 54 14.64 2.13 -7.18
CA VAL A 54 14.61 3.20 -6.18
C VAL A 54 15.73 3.00 -5.15
N PRO A 55 16.38 4.09 -4.67
CA PRO A 55 17.36 3.98 -3.60
C PRO A 55 16.72 3.46 -2.30
N LYS A 56 17.52 2.78 -1.48
CA LYS A 56 17.08 2.35 -0.14
C LYS A 56 16.76 3.58 0.71
N GLY A 57 15.71 3.48 1.53
CA GLY A 57 15.20 4.58 2.33
C GLY A 57 14.24 5.53 1.59
N THR A 58 14.05 5.36 0.28
CA THR A 58 13.05 6.14 -0.46
C THR A 58 11.65 5.89 0.09
N ILE A 59 10.91 6.98 0.21
CA ILE A 59 9.49 6.96 0.59
C ILE A 59 8.68 6.66 -0.66
N VAL A 60 7.98 5.54 -0.63
CA VAL A 60 7.14 5.04 -1.69
C VAL A 60 5.71 5.42 -1.37
N SER A 61 5.20 6.41 -2.09
CA SER A 61 3.81 6.80 -2.00
C SER A 61 2.92 5.85 -2.80
N VAL A 62 1.93 5.26 -2.16
CA VAL A 62 0.94 4.36 -2.77
C VAL A 62 -0.46 4.86 -2.51
N GLU A 63 -1.33 4.71 -3.51
CA GLU A 63 -2.76 4.95 -3.37
C GLU A 63 -3.45 3.61 -3.12
N ILE A 64 -4.22 3.56 -2.04
CA ILE A 64 -5.05 2.41 -1.72
C ILE A 64 -6.51 2.74 -2.00
N ARG A 65 -7.23 1.75 -2.51
CA ARG A 65 -8.67 1.80 -2.68
C ARG A 65 -9.31 0.75 -1.80
N TYR A 66 -10.26 1.19 -0.99
CA TYR A 66 -11.10 0.27 -0.24
C TYR A 66 -12.05 -0.43 -1.21
N ILE A 67 -11.93 -1.75 -1.31
CA ILE A 67 -12.97 -2.61 -1.85
C ILE A 67 -13.96 -2.90 -0.72
N SER A 68 -14.54 -1.84 -0.15
CA SER A 68 -15.63 -2.00 0.80
C SER A 68 -16.70 -2.81 0.10
N GLY A 69 -16.84 -4.09 0.47
CA GLY A 69 -18.13 -4.73 0.45
C GLY A 69 -18.98 -3.94 1.43
N VAL A 70 -19.58 -2.85 0.95
CA VAL A 70 -20.80 -2.32 1.53
C VAL A 70 -21.79 -3.47 1.42
N GLY A 71 -21.81 -4.29 2.47
CA GLY A 71 -22.92 -5.18 2.75
C GLY A 71 -24.13 -4.30 2.93
N ASP A 72 -25.01 -4.37 1.93
CA ASP A 72 -26.41 -3.97 1.98
C ASP A 72 -27.07 -4.45 3.28
#